data_AF-A0A9D2QYB2-F1
#
_entry.id   AF-A0A9D2QYB2-F1
#
_cell.length_a   1.000
_cell.length_b   1.000
_cell.length_c   1.000
_cell.angle_alpha   90.00
_cell.angle_beta   90.00
_cell.angle_gamma   90.00
#
_symmetry.space_group_name_H-M   'P 1'
#
loop_
_entity.id
_entity.type
_entity.pdbx_description
1 polymer ?
#
loop_
_entity_poly.entity_id
_entity_poly.type
_entity_poly.pdbx_seq_one_letter_code
_entity_poly.pdbx_strand_id
1 'polypeptide(L)'
;MKRKLLTLGMALICVFSMTACSGEADTSANAESLYGITQESAVSYADQVIGSVQTIVAQGMQDQYAADAVISTALDSWESALEDIGEVQSMSGHTVSADEDGVTIDVHVDGSEHDANIVITLDDELALSSITTNVEYSFGELMQNAALNTILGMGTVFVILILICLIIYCFNFIPKIQAAFSGKKSEPEEKREAAPAAVSAPAPVPAAPAPAAVQDLAA
;
A
#
# COMPACT_ATOMS: atom_id res chain seq x y z
N MET A 1 40.80 -13.09 -5.34
CA MET A 1 40.13 -12.66 -6.59
C MET A 1 38.90 -13.50 -6.98
N LYS A 2 38.77 -14.77 -6.55
CA LYS A 2 37.61 -15.63 -6.90
C LYS A 2 36.28 -15.29 -6.18
N ARG A 3 36.34 -14.70 -4.97
CA ARG A 3 35.14 -14.33 -4.20
C ARG A 3 34.47 -13.04 -4.70
N LYS A 4 35.24 -12.08 -5.20
CA LYS A 4 34.75 -10.80 -5.75
C LYS A 4 34.13 -10.98 -7.15
N LEU A 5 34.56 -12.01 -7.90
CA LEU A 5 33.99 -12.35 -9.21
C LEU A 5 32.63 -13.06 -9.07
N LEU A 6 32.45 -13.85 -8.00
CA LEU A 6 31.20 -14.56 -7.73
C LEU A 6 30.07 -13.62 -7.28
N THR A 7 30.38 -12.58 -6.50
CA THR A 7 29.39 -11.56 -6.10
C THR A 7 29.03 -10.63 -7.27
N LEU A 8 29.99 -10.33 -8.16
CA LEU A 8 29.74 -9.51 -9.36
C LEU A 8 28.92 -10.30 -10.41
N GLY A 9 29.14 -11.60 -10.56
CA GLY A 9 28.37 -12.46 -11.47
C GLY A 9 26.92 -12.68 -11.02
N MET A 10 26.69 -12.79 -9.70
CA MET A 10 25.34 -12.91 -9.14
C MET A 10 24.54 -11.61 -9.29
N ALA A 11 25.16 -10.44 -9.15
CA ALA A 11 24.52 -9.15 -9.43
C ALA A 11 24.19 -8.94 -10.92
N LEU A 12 24.99 -9.51 -11.83
CA LEU A 12 24.82 -9.38 -13.29
C LEU A 12 23.74 -10.34 -13.84
N ILE A 13 23.52 -11.47 -13.17
CA ILE A 13 22.41 -12.41 -13.44
C ILE A 13 21.04 -11.84 -13.04
N CYS A 14 20.99 -11.00 -11.98
CA CYS A 14 19.76 -10.30 -11.60
C CYS A 14 19.34 -9.23 -12.61
N VAL A 15 20.27 -8.68 -13.41
CA VAL A 15 19.95 -7.66 -14.42
C VAL A 15 19.48 -8.27 -15.74
N PHE A 16 19.89 -9.50 -16.06
CA PHE A 16 19.44 -10.20 -17.29
C PHE A 16 18.16 -11.03 -17.11
N SER A 17 17.64 -11.16 -15.89
CA SER A 17 16.38 -11.86 -15.61
C SER A 17 15.13 -10.97 -15.70
N MET A 18 15.29 -9.67 -15.97
CA MET A 18 14.16 -8.74 -16.16
C MET A 18 13.71 -8.58 -17.62
N THR A 19 14.33 -9.28 -18.59
CA THR A 19 13.95 -9.20 -20.01
C THR A 19 13.32 -10.50 -20.52
N ALA A 20 12.54 -11.18 -19.67
CA ALA A 20 11.84 -12.40 -20.02
C ALA A 20 10.35 -12.34 -19.63
N CYS A 21 9.66 -11.32 -20.14
CA CYS A 21 8.23 -11.31 -20.45
C CYS A 21 7.94 -10.03 -21.26
N SER A 22 8.40 -10.00 -22.51
CA SER A 22 7.87 -9.08 -23.50
C SER A 22 7.63 -9.87 -24.78
N GLY A 23 6.84 -10.94 -24.63
CA GLY A 23 6.01 -11.39 -25.72
C GLY A 23 4.75 -10.56 -25.62
N GLU A 24 4.66 -9.49 -26.40
CA GLU A 24 3.38 -8.91 -26.78
C GLU A 24 2.71 -9.98 -27.67
N ALA A 25 2.19 -11.03 -27.03
CA ALA A 25 1.16 -11.83 -27.63
C ALA A 25 -0.05 -10.91 -27.65
N ASP A 26 -0.62 -10.67 -28.83
CA ASP A 26 -1.88 -9.96 -28.99
C ASP A 26 -2.91 -10.60 -28.07
N THR A 27 -3.09 -10.04 -26.87
CA THR A 27 -3.82 -10.66 -25.76
C THR A 27 -5.32 -10.72 -26.10
N SER A 28 -5.75 -9.83 -27.01
CA SER A 28 -7.06 -9.83 -27.63
C SER A 28 -7.30 -11.06 -28.53
N ALA A 29 -6.27 -11.66 -29.11
CA ALA A 29 -6.40 -12.89 -29.90
C ALA A 29 -6.76 -14.11 -29.02
N ASN A 30 -6.37 -14.09 -27.73
CA ASN A 30 -6.77 -15.13 -26.79
C ASN A 30 -8.26 -15.04 -26.44
N ALA A 31 -8.81 -13.83 -26.29
CA ALA A 31 -10.23 -13.63 -26.01
C ALA A 31 -11.13 -14.18 -27.13
N GLU A 32 -10.73 -13.97 -28.39
CA GLU A 32 -11.47 -14.51 -29.54
C GLU A 32 -11.35 -16.04 -29.62
N SER A 33 -10.18 -16.60 -29.36
CA SER A 33 -9.95 -18.05 -29.49
C SER A 33 -10.53 -18.89 -28.35
N LEU A 34 -10.52 -18.39 -27.11
CA LEU A 34 -11.04 -19.10 -25.93
C LEU A 34 -12.53 -18.87 -25.75
N TYR A 35 -12.98 -17.62 -25.91
CA TYR A 35 -14.34 -17.20 -25.55
C TYR A 35 -15.17 -16.69 -26.73
N GLY A 36 -14.60 -16.56 -27.93
CA GLY A 36 -15.29 -16.01 -29.09
C GLY A 36 -15.56 -14.51 -28.98
N ILE A 37 -14.88 -13.80 -28.07
CA ILE A 37 -15.07 -12.37 -27.84
C ILE A 37 -14.07 -11.58 -28.69
N THR A 38 -14.57 -10.76 -29.60
CA THR A 38 -13.74 -9.84 -30.37
C THR A 38 -13.40 -8.60 -29.56
N GLN A 39 -12.26 -7.98 -29.87
CA GLN A 39 -11.85 -6.73 -29.22
C GLN A 39 -12.93 -5.64 -29.33
N GLU A 40 -13.55 -5.47 -30.51
CA GLU A 40 -14.60 -4.46 -30.71
C GLU A 40 -15.84 -4.73 -29.85
N SER A 41 -16.25 -6.00 -29.69
CA SER A 41 -17.39 -6.36 -28.85
C SER A 41 -17.10 -6.12 -27.36
N ALA A 42 -15.89 -6.47 -26.91
CA ALA A 42 -15.43 -6.24 -25.54
C ALA A 42 -15.36 -4.74 -25.22
N VAL A 43 -14.81 -3.93 -26.14
CA VAL A 43 -14.76 -2.47 -26.01
C VAL A 43 -16.16 -1.88 -25.90
N SER A 44 -17.07 -2.26 -26.80
CA SER A 44 -18.45 -1.76 -26.77
C SER A 44 -19.19 -2.17 -25.48
N TYR A 45 -18.93 -3.38 -24.97
CA TYR A 45 -19.50 -3.82 -23.69
C TYR A 45 -18.96 -3.00 -22.53
N ALA A 46 -17.64 -2.79 -22.47
CA ALA A 46 -17.00 -1.98 -21.44
C ALA A 46 -17.52 -0.54 -21.44
N ASP A 47 -17.62 0.10 -22.60
CA ASP A 47 -18.16 1.46 -22.73
C ASP A 47 -19.61 1.56 -22.22
N GLN A 48 -20.44 0.56 -22.53
CA GLN A 48 -21.81 0.51 -22.04
C GLN A 48 -21.88 0.35 -20.52
N VAL A 49 -21.06 -0.53 -19.96
CA VAL A 49 -20.97 -0.77 -18.51
C VAL A 49 -20.50 0.49 -17.80
N ILE A 50 -19.41 1.11 -18.28
CA ILE A 50 -18.84 2.33 -17.70
C ILE A 50 -19.82 3.48 -17.80
N GLY A 51 -20.46 3.68 -18.96
CA GLY A 51 -21.50 4.71 -19.12
C GLY A 51 -22.69 4.52 -18.18
N SER A 52 -23.04 3.26 -17.87
CA SER A 52 -24.07 2.94 -16.89
C SER A 52 -23.61 3.27 -15.47
N VAL A 53 -22.39 2.86 -15.08
CA VAL A 53 -21.77 3.19 -13.79
C VAL A 53 -21.73 4.71 -13.57
N GLN A 54 -21.23 5.45 -14.55
CA GLN A 54 -21.18 6.92 -14.54
C GLN A 54 -22.57 7.53 -14.34
N THR A 55 -23.58 7.04 -15.07
CA THR A 55 -24.95 7.55 -14.96
C THR A 55 -25.55 7.27 -13.58
N ILE A 56 -25.34 6.06 -13.04
CA ILE A 56 -25.89 5.65 -11.75
C ILE A 56 -25.28 6.50 -10.62
N VAL A 57 -23.96 6.67 -10.61
CA VAL A 57 -23.26 7.49 -9.60
C VAL A 57 -23.64 8.96 -9.75
N ALA A 58 -23.65 9.51 -10.96
CA ALA A 58 -24.04 10.91 -11.19
C ALA A 58 -25.49 11.22 -10.79
N GLN A 59 -26.38 10.23 -10.83
CA GLN A 59 -27.79 10.36 -10.43
C GLN A 59 -28.05 9.95 -8.96
N GLY A 60 -27.02 9.51 -8.22
CA GLY A 60 -27.17 9.05 -6.83
C GLY A 60 -28.08 7.83 -6.69
N MET A 61 -28.09 6.94 -7.68
CA MET A 61 -28.99 5.78 -7.74
C MET A 61 -28.36 4.50 -7.17
N GLN A 62 -27.23 4.60 -6.48
CA GLN A 62 -26.43 3.46 -5.99
C GLN A 62 -27.23 2.52 -5.08
N ASP A 63 -28.13 3.08 -4.24
CA ASP A 63 -29.00 2.33 -3.34
C ASP A 63 -29.86 1.27 -4.06
N GLN A 64 -30.18 1.49 -5.35
CA GLN A 64 -30.97 0.53 -6.14
C GLN A 64 -30.19 -0.75 -6.47
N TYR A 65 -28.86 -0.69 -6.42
CA TYR A 65 -27.94 -1.77 -6.78
C TYR A 65 -27.25 -2.39 -5.56
N ALA A 66 -27.56 -1.94 -4.34
CA ALA A 66 -26.95 -2.42 -3.10
C ALA A 66 -27.14 -3.93 -2.83
N ALA A 67 -28.08 -4.58 -3.51
CA ALA A 67 -28.30 -6.03 -3.42
C ALA A 67 -27.33 -6.85 -4.30
N ASP A 68 -26.72 -6.22 -5.30
CA ASP A 68 -25.74 -6.85 -6.19
C ASP A 68 -24.34 -6.42 -5.75
N ALA A 69 -23.59 -7.36 -5.16
CA ALA A 69 -22.29 -7.06 -4.58
C ALA A 69 -21.24 -6.62 -5.63
N VAL A 70 -21.34 -7.13 -6.86
CA VAL A 70 -20.40 -6.79 -7.94
C VAL A 70 -20.68 -5.35 -8.39
N ILE A 71 -21.94 -5.04 -8.65
CA ILE A 71 -22.33 -3.70 -9.10
C ILE A 71 -22.17 -2.67 -7.98
N SER A 72 -22.52 -2.98 -6.72
CA SER A 72 -22.33 -2.03 -5.62
C SER A 72 -20.85 -1.69 -5.43
N THR A 73 -19.97 -2.70 -5.46
CA THR A 73 -18.52 -2.48 -5.35
C THR A 73 -17.99 -1.67 -6.53
N ALA A 74 -18.49 -1.91 -7.74
CA ALA A 74 -18.13 -1.14 -8.92
C ALA A 74 -18.48 0.34 -8.79
N LEU A 75 -19.70 0.62 -8.31
CA LEU A 75 -20.20 1.98 -8.11
C LEU A 75 -19.40 2.70 -7.02
N ASP A 76 -19.14 2.04 -5.90
CA ASP A 76 -18.36 2.59 -4.79
C ASP A 76 -16.90 2.85 -5.21
N SER A 77 -16.31 1.94 -5.99
CA SER A 77 -14.95 2.09 -6.52
C SER A 77 -14.87 3.28 -7.48
N TRP A 78 -15.87 3.44 -8.35
CA TRP A 78 -15.92 4.59 -9.26
C TRP A 78 -16.12 5.90 -8.50
N GLU A 79 -17.09 5.96 -7.57
CA GLU A 79 -17.36 7.15 -6.75
C GLU A 79 -16.12 7.58 -5.96
N SER A 80 -15.45 6.62 -5.31
CA SER A 80 -14.25 6.90 -4.53
C SER A 80 -13.11 7.42 -5.42
N ALA A 81 -12.97 6.86 -6.63
CA ALA A 81 -11.94 7.27 -7.57
C ALA A 81 -12.20 8.66 -8.17
N LEU A 82 -13.46 9.12 -8.27
CA LEU A 82 -13.78 10.44 -8.81
C LEU A 82 -13.17 11.59 -8.00
N GLU A 83 -12.96 11.42 -6.69
CA GLU A 83 -12.29 12.44 -5.86
C GLU A 83 -10.85 12.68 -6.31
N ASP A 84 -10.14 11.61 -6.71
CA ASP A 84 -8.73 11.69 -7.13
C ASP A 84 -8.57 11.90 -8.64
N ILE A 85 -9.47 11.36 -9.48
CA ILE A 85 -9.40 11.53 -10.94
C ILE A 85 -9.69 12.98 -11.33
N GLY A 86 -10.58 13.64 -10.59
CA GLY A 86 -11.14 14.94 -10.93
C GLY A 86 -12.14 14.84 -12.09
N GLU A 87 -12.08 15.78 -13.04
CA GLU A 87 -12.96 15.78 -14.20
C GLU A 87 -12.46 14.78 -15.25
N VAL A 88 -13.31 13.80 -15.60
CA VAL A 88 -13.03 12.82 -16.66
C VAL A 88 -13.03 13.52 -18.02
N GLN A 89 -11.88 13.53 -18.70
CA GLN A 89 -11.69 14.21 -19.98
C GLN A 89 -11.89 13.27 -21.17
N SER A 90 -11.33 12.06 -21.11
CA SER A 90 -11.45 11.06 -22.16
C SER A 90 -11.33 9.63 -21.62
N MET A 91 -11.83 8.68 -22.42
CA MET A 91 -11.62 7.25 -22.27
C MET A 91 -11.16 6.75 -23.64
N SER A 92 -9.93 6.23 -23.73
CA SER A 92 -9.28 6.06 -25.04
C SER A 92 -8.42 4.81 -25.19
N GLY A 93 -7.85 4.30 -24.11
CA GLY A 93 -7.06 3.06 -24.14
C GLY A 93 -7.91 1.86 -23.75
N HIS A 94 -8.13 0.92 -24.66
CA HIS A 94 -8.74 -0.37 -24.30
C HIS A 94 -7.76 -1.50 -24.57
N THR A 95 -7.52 -2.31 -23.54
CA THR A 95 -6.77 -3.56 -23.68
C THR A 95 -7.68 -4.70 -23.28
N VAL A 96 -7.74 -5.74 -24.10
CA VAL A 96 -8.54 -6.94 -23.85
C VAL A 96 -7.58 -8.10 -23.72
N SER A 97 -7.68 -8.83 -22.62
CA SER A 97 -6.91 -10.04 -22.35
C SER A 97 -7.84 -11.16 -21.92
N ALA A 98 -7.44 -12.41 -22.17
CA ALA A 98 -8.18 -13.57 -21.73
C ALA A 98 -7.24 -14.73 -21.42
N ASP A 99 -7.63 -15.53 -20.45
CA ASP A 99 -6.93 -16.72 -19.97
C ASP A 99 -7.93 -17.84 -19.64
N GLU A 100 -7.58 -18.82 -18.79
CA GLU A 100 -8.50 -19.90 -18.42
C GLU A 100 -9.55 -19.47 -17.38
N ASP A 101 -9.29 -18.38 -16.65
CA ASP A 101 -10.13 -17.88 -15.56
C ASP A 101 -11.17 -16.85 -16.06
N GLY A 102 -11.02 -16.34 -17.29
CA GLY A 102 -12.01 -15.48 -17.94
C GLY A 102 -11.44 -14.43 -18.89
N VAL A 103 -12.16 -13.31 -19.01
CA VAL A 103 -11.81 -12.17 -19.87
C VAL A 103 -11.65 -10.91 -19.03
N THR A 104 -10.53 -10.22 -19.20
CA THR A 104 -10.25 -8.93 -18.57
C THR A 104 -10.18 -7.82 -19.61
N ILE A 105 -10.90 -6.73 -19.35
CA ILE A 105 -10.97 -5.54 -20.18
C ILE A 105 -10.47 -4.35 -19.35
N ASP A 106 -9.33 -3.81 -19.75
CA ASP A 106 -8.74 -2.60 -19.19
C ASP A 106 -9.18 -1.39 -20.00
N VAL A 107 -9.64 -0.35 -19.33
CA VAL A 107 -10.04 0.92 -19.93
C VAL A 107 -9.32 2.08 -19.25
N HIS A 108 -8.45 2.74 -20.02
CA HIS A 108 -7.73 3.94 -19.62
C HIS A 108 -8.66 5.16 -19.64
N VAL A 109 -8.66 5.88 -18.53
CA VAL A 109 -9.43 7.08 -18.27
C VAL A 109 -8.46 8.23 -18.02
N ASP A 110 -8.57 9.28 -18.83
CA ASP A 110 -7.79 10.50 -18.65
C ASP A 110 -8.56 11.46 -17.72
N GLY A 111 -7.95 11.77 -16.57
CA GLY A 111 -8.51 12.67 -15.56
C GLY A 111 -7.89 14.06 -15.61
N SER A 112 -8.47 15.02 -14.89
CA SER A 112 -7.86 16.35 -14.73
C SER A 112 -6.75 16.38 -13.68
N GLU A 113 -6.82 15.49 -12.69
CA GLU A 113 -5.85 15.41 -11.59
C GLU A 113 -5.01 14.13 -11.70
N HIS A 114 -5.66 12.98 -11.80
CA HIS A 114 -5.03 11.68 -11.97
C HIS A 114 -5.71 10.88 -13.08
N ASP A 115 -4.91 10.16 -13.88
CA ASP A 115 -5.42 9.15 -14.79
C ASP A 115 -5.88 7.92 -14.00
N ALA A 116 -6.70 7.07 -14.59
CA ALA A 116 -7.15 5.84 -13.97
C ALA A 116 -7.33 4.72 -14.98
N ASN A 117 -7.21 3.47 -14.52
CA ASN A 117 -7.52 2.29 -15.29
C ASN A 117 -8.74 1.56 -14.68
N ILE A 118 -9.82 1.46 -15.45
CA ILE A 118 -10.98 0.65 -15.10
C ILE A 118 -10.72 -0.77 -15.57
N VAL A 119 -10.77 -1.73 -14.65
CA VAL A 119 -10.58 -3.16 -14.92
C VAL A 119 -11.93 -3.85 -14.79
N ILE A 120 -12.41 -4.40 -15.90
CA ILE A 120 -13.65 -5.20 -15.95
C ILE A 120 -13.25 -6.65 -16.17
N THR A 121 -13.66 -7.54 -15.27
CA THR A 121 -13.38 -8.97 -15.38
C THR A 121 -14.68 -9.74 -15.52
N LEU A 122 -14.73 -10.59 -16.54
CA LEU A 122 -15.74 -11.61 -16.74
C LEU A 122 -15.12 -12.95 -16.40
N ASP A 123 -15.86 -13.83 -15.72
CA ASP A 123 -15.41 -15.20 -15.43
C ASP A 123 -15.48 -16.11 -16.67
N ASP A 124 -15.17 -17.39 -16.49
CA ASP A 124 -15.18 -18.41 -17.54
C ASP A 124 -16.58 -18.68 -18.13
N GLU A 125 -17.64 -18.36 -17.38
CA GLU A 125 -19.05 -18.40 -17.83
C GLU A 125 -19.48 -17.11 -18.54
N LEU A 126 -18.57 -16.14 -18.70
CA LEU A 126 -18.84 -14.79 -19.23
C LEU A 126 -19.80 -13.98 -18.35
N ALA A 127 -19.91 -14.31 -17.07
CA ALA A 127 -20.62 -13.52 -16.09
C ALA A 127 -19.70 -12.42 -15.54
N LEU A 128 -20.28 -11.26 -15.24
CA LEU A 128 -19.53 -10.14 -14.68
C LEU A 128 -19.06 -10.48 -13.26
N SER A 129 -17.74 -10.56 -13.08
CA SER A 129 -17.11 -10.92 -11.81
C SER A 129 -16.71 -9.69 -10.99
N SER A 130 -16.08 -8.70 -11.63
CA SER A 130 -15.68 -7.47 -10.97
C SER A 130 -15.54 -6.29 -11.92
N ILE A 131 -15.76 -5.09 -11.38
CA ILE A 131 -15.38 -3.83 -12.01
C ILE A 131 -14.65 -3.03 -10.94
N THR A 132 -13.41 -2.62 -11.22
CA THR A 132 -12.60 -1.84 -10.28
C THR A 132 -11.99 -0.65 -11.00
N THR A 133 -11.99 0.52 -10.37
CA THR A 133 -11.32 1.72 -10.87
C THR A 133 -10.04 1.95 -10.09
N ASN A 134 -8.90 1.87 -10.77
CA ASN A 134 -7.58 2.07 -10.17
C ASN A 134 -7.02 3.44 -10.56
N VAL A 135 -6.83 4.33 -9.60
CA VAL A 135 -6.24 5.65 -9.83
C VAL A 135 -4.72 5.52 -9.96
N GLU A 136 -4.15 6.15 -10.99
CA GLU A 136 -2.72 6.14 -11.29
C GLU A 136 -2.03 7.36 -10.67
N TYR A 137 -1.36 7.13 -9.54
CA TYR A 137 -0.52 8.15 -8.91
C TYR A 137 0.90 8.12 -9.46
N SER A 138 1.48 9.31 -9.61
CA SER A 138 2.87 9.42 -10.07
C SER A 138 3.85 8.82 -9.04
N PHE A 139 4.97 8.27 -9.51
CA PHE A 139 6.03 7.75 -8.62
C PHE A 139 6.51 8.78 -7.60
N GLY A 140 6.59 10.06 -8.01
CA GLY A 140 6.99 11.15 -7.13
C GLY A 140 6.01 11.36 -5.97
N GLU A 141 4.72 11.27 -6.26
CA GLU A 141 3.66 11.43 -5.26
C GLU A 141 3.57 10.22 -4.32
N LEU A 142 3.66 9.01 -4.87
CA LEU A 142 3.77 7.78 -4.07
C LEU A 142 4.98 7.83 -3.14
N MET A 143 6.15 8.26 -3.65
CA MET A 143 7.35 8.47 -2.83
C MET A 143 7.14 9.55 -1.79
N GLN A 144 6.48 10.66 -2.14
CA GLN A 144 6.24 11.76 -1.20
C GLN A 144 5.30 11.32 -0.08
N ASN A 145 4.19 10.65 -0.40
CA ASN A 145 3.25 10.09 0.57
C ASN A 145 3.93 9.05 1.46
N ALA A 146 4.73 8.15 0.89
CA ALA A 146 5.53 7.19 1.65
C ALA A 146 6.60 7.87 2.52
N ALA A 147 7.24 8.92 2.03
CA ALA A 147 8.24 9.70 2.77
C ALA A 147 7.60 10.46 3.94
N LEU A 148 6.42 11.06 3.74
CA LEU A 148 5.67 11.71 4.81
C LEU A 148 5.34 10.72 5.93
N ASN A 149 4.87 9.52 5.59
CA ASN A 149 4.64 8.47 6.57
C ASN A 149 5.93 7.99 7.26
N THR A 150 7.06 7.96 6.54
CA THR A 150 8.37 7.64 7.13
C THR A 150 8.84 8.74 8.10
N ILE A 151 8.68 10.01 7.73
CA ILE A 151 9.03 11.15 8.60
C ILE A 151 8.12 11.18 9.82
N LEU A 152 6.82 10.98 9.63
CA LEU A 152 5.84 11.04 10.71
C LEU A 152 5.97 9.83 11.66
N GLY A 153 6.21 8.64 11.14
CA GLY A 153 6.37 7.42 11.95
C GLY A 153 7.78 7.27 12.54
N MET A 154 8.81 7.26 11.69
CA MET A 154 10.19 6.98 12.10
C MET A 154 10.94 8.26 12.53
N GLY A 155 10.70 9.38 11.85
CA GLY A 155 11.37 10.65 12.15
C GLY A 155 10.99 11.26 13.49
N THR A 156 9.71 11.20 13.87
CA THR A 156 9.24 11.72 15.17
C THR A 156 9.85 10.96 16.35
N VAL A 157 9.94 9.63 16.26
CA VAL A 157 10.62 8.80 17.26
C VAL A 157 12.09 9.19 17.37
N PHE A 158 12.77 9.39 16.23
CA PHE A 158 14.17 9.84 16.23
C PHE A 158 14.36 11.20 16.90
N VAL A 159 13.49 12.18 16.63
CA VAL A 159 13.54 13.51 17.25
C VAL A 159 13.26 13.45 18.75
N ILE A 160 12.25 12.67 19.19
CA ILE A 160 11.90 12.51 20.61
C ILE A 160 13.06 11.90 21.39
N LEU A 161 13.73 10.88 20.84
CA LEU A 161 14.90 10.27 21.47
C LEU A 161 16.04 11.27 21.65
N ILE A 162 16.32 12.10 20.64
CA ILE A 162 17.33 13.16 20.74
C ILE A 162 16.95 14.16 21.84
N LEU A 163 15.69 14.56 21.91
CA LEU A 163 15.20 15.54 22.89
C LEU A 163 15.32 15.00 24.33
N ILE A 164 14.96 13.73 24.55
CA ILE A 164 15.12 13.07 25.87
C ILE A 164 16.60 13.00 26.27
N CYS A 165 17.49 12.62 25.33
CA CYS A 165 18.94 12.62 25.58
C CYS A 165 19.45 14.01 26.00
N LEU A 166 18.97 15.06 25.35
CA LEU A 166 19.35 16.45 25.62
C LEU A 166 18.82 16.93 26.99
N ILE A 167 17.59 16.57 27.35
CA ILE A 167 17.02 16.89 28.68
C ILE A 167 17.82 16.22 29.80
N ILE A 168 18.15 14.93 29.69
CA ILE A 168 18.97 14.21 30.68
C ILE A 168 20.37 14.84 30.77
N TYR A 169 20.95 15.23 29.63
CA TYR A 169 22.21 15.96 29.59
C TYR A 169 22.13 17.33 30.30
N CYS A 170 21.04 18.08 30.13
CA CYS A 170 20.80 19.35 30.82
C CYS A 170 20.61 19.18 32.33
N PHE A 171 20.02 18.07 32.80
CA PHE A 171 19.93 17.78 34.24
C PHE A 171 21.32 17.62 34.89
N ASN A 172 22.32 17.13 34.15
CA ASN A 172 23.73 17.14 34.60
C ASN A 172 24.35 18.56 34.72
N PHE A 173 23.72 19.58 34.14
CA PHE A 173 24.12 20.98 34.30
C PHE A 173 23.49 21.66 35.51
N ILE A 174 22.39 21.13 36.07
CA ILE A 174 21.80 21.66 37.31
C ILE A 174 22.80 21.68 38.48
N PRO A 175 23.59 20.62 38.79
CA PRO A 175 24.56 20.70 39.89
C PRO A 175 25.66 21.74 39.63
N LYS A 176 26.02 22.01 38.37
CA LYS A 176 27.01 23.05 38.02
C LYS A 176 26.44 24.46 38.15
N ILE A 177 25.18 24.67 37.77
CA ILE A 177 24.51 25.96 37.92
C ILE A 177 24.19 26.22 39.41
N GLN A 178 23.83 25.18 40.16
CA GLN A 178 23.62 25.26 41.61
C GLN A 178 24.94 25.55 42.35
N ALA A 179 26.08 24.99 41.92
CA ALA A 179 27.40 25.35 42.45
C ALA A 179 27.84 26.78 42.06
N ALA A 180 27.46 27.26 40.87
CA ALA A 180 27.77 28.62 40.41
C ALA A 180 26.90 29.71 41.08
N PHE A 181 25.65 29.39 41.45
CA PHE A 181 24.76 30.30 42.17
C PHE A 181 24.85 30.17 43.71
N SER A 182 25.34 29.04 44.21
CA SER A 182 25.55 28.81 45.65
C SER A 182 27.02 29.10 45.99
N GLY A 183 27.38 30.37 46.08
CA GLY A 183 28.64 30.74 46.73
C GLY A 183 28.59 30.36 48.20
N LYS A 184 28.95 29.12 48.56
CA LYS A 184 29.33 28.71 49.93
C LYS A 184 30.01 27.33 49.99
N LYS A 185 31.32 27.42 50.20
CA LYS A 185 32.17 26.68 51.17
C LYS A 185 32.08 25.14 51.20
N SER A 186 33.16 24.54 50.71
CA SER A 186 33.67 23.20 50.97
C SER A 186 33.87 22.89 52.46
N GLU A 187 33.45 21.70 52.89
CA GLU A 187 34.11 20.83 53.89
C GLU A 187 33.58 19.39 53.77
N PRO A 188 34.26 18.36 54.30
CA PRO A 188 34.65 17.17 53.54
C PRO A 188 33.87 15.91 53.94
N GLU A 189 34.10 14.86 53.14
CA GLU A 189 33.64 13.48 53.23
C GLU A 189 33.39 12.91 54.63
N GLU A 190 32.25 12.24 54.80
CA GLU A 190 32.16 11.10 55.70
C GLU A 190 31.73 9.85 54.92
N LYS A 191 32.71 8.97 54.77
CA LYS A 191 32.66 7.60 54.27
C LYS A 191 31.51 6.82 54.91
N ARG A 192 30.60 6.26 54.11
CA ARG A 192 29.85 5.05 54.49
C ARG A 192 30.03 3.95 53.46
N GLU A 193 30.50 2.84 54.02
CA GLU A 193 30.97 1.61 53.42
C GLU A 193 29.88 0.84 52.66
N ALA A 194 30.34 -0.04 51.78
CA ALA A 194 29.58 -0.75 50.77
C ALA A 194 28.77 -1.97 51.27
N ALA A 195 27.62 -2.18 50.60
CA ALA A 195 27.04 -3.46 50.13
C ALA A 195 26.36 -4.43 51.14
N PRO A 196 25.39 -5.29 50.72
CA PRO A 196 25.15 -5.73 49.34
C PRO A 196 23.71 -5.65 48.81
N ALA A 197 23.64 -5.86 47.50
CA ALA A 197 22.47 -5.99 46.64
C ALA A 197 21.48 -7.07 47.10
N ALA A 198 20.19 -6.76 46.95
CA ALA A 198 19.14 -7.77 46.76
C ALA A 198 18.49 -7.49 45.41
N VAL A 199 18.81 -8.34 44.44
CA VAL A 199 18.20 -8.40 43.11
C VAL A 199 16.82 -9.04 43.29
N SER A 200 15.75 -8.27 43.15
CA SER A 200 14.41 -8.82 42.99
C SER A 200 14.20 -9.16 41.51
N ALA A 201 14.22 -10.46 41.21
CA ALA A 201 13.89 -11.02 39.91
C ALA A 201 12.45 -10.68 39.50
N PRO A 202 12.16 -10.42 38.20
CA PRO A 202 10.79 -10.40 37.72
C PRO A 202 10.26 -11.84 37.64
N ALA A 203 9.07 -12.06 38.20
CA ALA A 203 8.29 -13.28 38.04
C ALA A 203 7.88 -13.48 36.56
N PRO A 204 7.74 -14.73 36.09
CA PRO A 204 7.38 -15.01 34.70
C PRO A 204 5.92 -14.64 34.46
N VAL A 205 5.67 -13.78 33.48
CA VAL A 205 4.32 -13.57 32.94
C VAL A 205 4.01 -14.75 31.99
N PRO A 206 2.88 -15.46 32.17
CA PRO A 206 2.51 -16.56 31.29
C PRO A 206 2.32 -16.09 29.85
N ALA A 207 2.86 -16.86 28.90
CA ALA A 207 2.56 -16.72 27.48
C ALA A 207 1.06 -16.98 27.24
N ALA A 208 0.34 -15.98 26.73
CA ALA A 208 -0.98 -16.18 26.14
C ALA A 208 -0.79 -16.57 24.65
N PRO A 209 -1.58 -17.52 24.12
CA PRO A 209 -1.29 -18.17 22.84
C PRO A 209 -1.69 -17.30 21.64
N ALA A 210 -0.96 -17.47 20.54
CA ALA A 210 -1.33 -17.01 19.21
C ALA A 210 -2.66 -17.65 18.75
N PRO A 211 -3.57 -16.90 18.10
CA PRO A 211 -4.67 -17.52 17.38
C PRO A 211 -4.14 -18.10 16.07
N ALA A 212 -4.01 -19.42 16.02
CA ALA A 212 -3.91 -20.17 14.77
C ALA A 212 -5.33 -20.50 14.26
N ALA A 213 -5.53 -20.24 12.98
CA ALA A 213 -6.40 -20.94 12.02
C ALA A 213 -7.70 -21.56 12.55
N VAL A 214 -8.84 -21.03 12.08
CA VAL A 214 -10.07 -21.81 11.93
C VAL A 214 -10.30 -21.98 10.43
N GLN A 215 -9.85 -23.12 9.91
CA GLN A 215 -10.45 -23.74 8.74
C GLN A 215 -11.66 -24.55 9.24
N ASP A 216 -12.81 -24.27 8.61
CA ASP A 216 -13.73 -25.24 8.02
C ASP A 216 -14.27 -26.39 8.89
N LEU A 217 -15.61 -26.48 9.01
CA LEU A 217 -16.37 -27.67 8.60
C LEU A 217 -17.88 -27.50 8.81
N ALA A 218 -18.61 -27.64 7.70
CA ALA A 218 -19.93 -28.21 7.48
C ALA A 218 -20.89 -28.48 8.66
N ALA A 219 -22.11 -27.99 8.53
CA ALA A 219 -23.36 -28.72 8.76
C ALA A 219 -24.52 -28.06 8.00
#